data_AF-A0A0J6L362-F1
#
_entry.id   AF-A0A0J6L362-F1
#
_cell.length_a   1.000
_cell.length_b   1.000
_cell.length_c   1.000
_cell.angle_alpha   90.00
_cell.angle_beta   90.00
_cell.angle_gamma   90.00
#
_symmetry.space_group_name_H-M   'P 1'
#
loop_
_entity.id
_entity.type
_entity.pdbx_description
1 polymer ?
#
loop_
_entity_poly.entity_id
_entity_poly.type
_entity_poly.pdbx_seq_one_letter_code
_entity_poly.pdbx_strand_id
1 'polypeptide(L)' 'MDEEYKEMIKKAIEYIENHLHEELTTERVASYSAVSMYHFHRIFQSYIGMSVTDLAESFYETLLEEPANLQFEEVEK' A
#
# COMPACT_ATOMS: atom_id res chain seq x y z
N MET A 1 -20.82 -0.31 9.61
CA MET A 1 -20.28 0.72 8.72
C MET A 1 -18.76 0.70 8.79
N ASP A 2 -18.15 0.97 9.95
CA ASP A 2 -16.68 1.00 10.05
C ASP A 2 -15.98 -0.32 9.71
N GLU A 3 -16.58 -1.46 10.04
CA GLU A 3 -15.93 -2.78 9.80
C GLU A 3 -15.82 -3.12 8.31
N GLU A 4 -16.82 -2.75 7.51
CA GLU A 4 -16.80 -2.94 6.05
C GLU A 4 -15.74 -2.05 5.40
N TYR A 5 -15.61 -0.81 5.88
CA TYR A 5 -14.56 0.09 5.41
C TYR A 5 -13.17 -0.39 5.82
N LYS A 6 -12.97 -0.88 7.05
CA LYS A 6 -11.69 -1.46 7.46
C LYS A 6 -11.30 -2.65 6.59
N GLU A 7 -12.22 -3.55 6.30
CA GLU A 7 -11.96 -4.70 5.45
C GLU A 7 -11.65 -4.28 4.00
N MET A 8 -12.37 -3.27 3.48
CA MET A 8 -12.10 -2.67 2.17
C MET A 8 -10.69 -2.05 2.11
N ILE A 9 -10.31 -1.27 3.12
CA ILE A 9 -8.99 -0.64 3.22
C ILE A 9 -7.89 -1.70 3.32
N LYS A 10 -8.09 -2.73 4.14
CA LYS A 10 -7.12 -3.83 4.29
C LYS A 10 -6.86 -4.53 2.96
N LYS A 11 -7.92 -4.88 2.22
CA LYS A 11 -7.79 -5.47 0.87
C LYS A 11 -7.08 -4.55 -0.11
N ALA A 12 -7.32 -3.25 -0.02
CA ALA A 12 -6.65 -2.28 -0.87
C ALA A 12 -5.15 -2.22 -0.58
N ILE A 13 -4.74 -2.16 0.69
CA ILE A 13 -3.33 -2.18 1.10
C ILE A 13 -2.65 -3.48 0.64
N GLU A 14 -3.27 -4.63 0.91
CA GLU A 14 -2.75 -5.94 0.49
C GLU A 14 -2.58 -6.01 -1.04
N TYR A 15 -3.53 -5.46 -1.81
CA TYR A 15 -3.39 -5.40 -3.26
C TYR A 15 -2.22 -4.52 -3.69
N ILE A 16 -2.08 -3.34 -3.08
CA ILE A 16 -1.01 -2.39 -3.38
C ILE A 16 0.35 -3.05 -3.12
N GLU A 17 0.57 -3.61 -1.92
CA GLU A 17 1.81 -4.29 -1.52
C GLU A 17 2.22 -5.41 -2.48
N ASN A 18 1.25 -6.23 -2.92
CA ASN A 18 1.53 -7.35 -3.83
C ASN A 18 1.75 -6.93 -5.29
N HIS A 19 1.40 -5.70 -5.66
CA HIS A 19 1.52 -5.20 -7.04
C HIS A 19 2.46 -3.99 -7.13
N LEU A 20 3.34 -3.78 -6.14
CA LEU A 20 4.43 -2.80 -6.17
C LEU A 20 5.50 -3.08 -7.23
N HIS A 21 5.28 -3.95 -8.21
CA HIS A 21 6.22 -4.09 -9.34
C HIS A 21 5.48 -4.01 -10.68
N GLU A 22 4.18 -3.72 -10.63
CA GLU A 22 3.30 -3.62 -11.78
C GLU A 22 2.69 -2.23 -11.90
N GLU A 23 2.06 -1.96 -13.03
CA GLU A 23 1.25 -0.76 -13.21
C GLU A 23 0.04 -0.78 -12.27
N LEU A 24 0.13 0.01 -11.20
CA LEU A 24 -0.92 0.18 -10.21
C LEU A 24 -1.85 1.32 -10.62
N THR A 25 -3.15 1.03 -10.73
CA THR A 25 -4.18 2.06 -10.97
C THR A 25 -5.25 2.04 -9.90
N THR A 26 -5.80 3.21 -9.61
CA THR A 26 -6.90 3.36 -8.63
C THR A 26 -8.11 2.51 -9.01
N GLU A 27 -8.41 2.35 -10.31
CA GLU A 27 -9.50 1.49 -10.77
C GLU A 27 -9.27 0.01 -10.45
N ARG A 28 -8.03 -0.49 -10.58
CA ARG A 28 -7.70 -1.90 -10.26
C ARG A 28 -7.87 -2.16 -8.76
N VAL A 29 -7.37 -1.25 -7.93
CA VAL A 29 -7.45 -1.34 -6.46
C VAL A 29 -8.89 -1.25 -5.98
N ALA A 30 -9.69 -0.33 -6.56
CA ALA A 30 -11.12 -0.22 -6.26
C ALA A 30 -11.91 -1.47 -6.66
N SER A 31 -11.60 -2.04 -7.83
CA SER A 31 -12.25 -3.27 -8.31
C SER A 31 -11.97 -4.46 -7.40
N TYR A 32 -10.74 -4.57 -6.90
CA TYR A 32 -10.34 -5.62 -5.95
C TYR A 32 -11.02 -5.47 -4.56
N SER A 33 -11.31 -4.23 -4.17
CA SER A 33 -11.96 -3.90 -2.89
C SER A 33 -13.51 -3.88 -2.95
N ALA A 34 -14.10 -4.38 -4.05
CA ALA A 34 -15.54 -4.61 -4.26
C ALA A 34 -16.44 -3.36 -4.21
N VAL A 35 -15.90 -2.19 -4.54
CA VAL A 35 -16.64 -0.91 -4.57
C VAL A 35 -16.34 -0.11 -5.83
N SER A 36 -17.24 0.80 -6.20
CA SER A 36 -16.97 1.74 -7.31
C SER A 36 -15.76 2.62 -6.98
N MET A 37 -14.96 2.97 -8.00
CA MET A 37 -13.80 3.87 -7.89
C MET A 37 -14.09 5.15 -7.09
N TYR A 38 -15.22 5.83 -7.34
CA TYR A 38 -15.55 7.08 -6.65
C TYR A 38 -15.80 6.90 -5.14
N HIS A 39 -16.52 5.85 -4.75
CA HIS A 39 -16.74 5.54 -3.32
C HIS A 39 -15.46 5.10 -2.65
N PHE A 40 -14.69 4.25 -3.33
CA PHE A 40 -13.37 3.82 -2.87
C PHE A 40 -12.48 5.03 -2.58
N HIS A 41 -12.33 5.93 -3.54
CA HIS A 41 -11.47 7.11 -3.39
C HIS A 41 -11.86 7.96 -2.17
N ARG A 42 -13.17 8.23 -2.00
CA ARG A 42 -13.66 9.02 -0.85
C ARG A 42 -13.36 8.37 0.49
N ILE A 43 -13.59 7.06 0.61
CA ILE A 43 -13.38 6.33 1.86
C ILE A 43 -11.88 6.16 2.12
N PHE A 44 -11.13 5.71 1.12
CA PHE A 44 -9.69 5.51 1.21
C PHE A 44 -8.97 6.77 1.66
N GLN A 45 -9.23 7.90 1.00
CA GLN A 45 -8.58 9.16 1.35
C GLN A 45 -9.00 9.66 2.75
N SER A 46 -10.24 9.41 3.19
CA SER A 46 -10.67 9.82 4.54
C SER A 46 -10.07 8.94 5.64
N TYR A 47 -9.73 7.68 5.35
CA TYR A 47 -9.16 6.73 6.31
C TYR A 47 -7.63 6.78 6.36
N ILE A 48 -6.98 6.83 5.20
CA ILE A 48 -5.52 6.76 5.05
C ILE A 48 -4.90 8.17 5.01
N GLY A 49 -5.65 9.19 4.57
CA GLY A 49 -5.20 10.58 4.53
C GLY A 49 -4.39 10.95 3.27
N MET A 50 -4.17 10.01 2.36
CA MET A 50 -3.45 10.22 1.10
C MET A 50 -4.07 9.40 -0.03
N SER A 51 -3.61 9.61 -1.27
CA SER A 51 -4.09 8.83 -2.42
C SER A 51 -3.47 7.43 -2.46
N VAL A 52 -4.02 6.56 -3.30
CA VAL A 52 -3.44 5.23 -3.55
C VAL A 52 -2.03 5.33 -4.14
N THR A 53 -1.80 6.29 -5.03
CA THR A 53 -0.50 6.52 -5.65
C THR A 53 0.53 6.93 -4.60
N ASP A 54 0.19 7.89 -3.73
CA ASP A 54 1.09 8.34 -2.66
C ASP A 54 1.41 7.20 -1.69
N LEU A 55 0.41 6.37 -1.35
CA LEU A 55 0.63 5.22 -0.48
C LEU A 55 1.58 4.21 -1.15
N ALA A 56 1.36 3.91 -2.44
CA ALA A 56 2.23 3.02 -3.18
C ALA A 56 3.67 3.55 -3.22
N GLU A 57 3.86 4.83 -3.55
CA GLU A 57 5.16 5.50 -3.53
C GLU A 57 5.86 5.36 -2.17
N SER A 58 5.14 5.55 -1.06
CA SER A 58 5.70 5.37 0.29
C SER A 58 6.18 3.95 0.56
N PHE A 59 5.48 2.94 0.05
CA PHE A 59 5.92 1.54 0.16
C PHE A 59 7.16 1.27 -0.69
N TYR A 60 7.22 1.80 -1.92
CA TYR A 60 8.43 1.72 -2.75
C TYR A 60 9.63 2.36 -2.05
N GLU A 61 9.49 3.57 -1.53
CA GLU A 61 10.55 4.26 -0.81
C GLU A 61 11.03 3.46 0.41
N THR A 62 10.09 2.92 1.20
CA THR A 62 10.41 2.06 2.34
C THR A 62 11.16 0.78 1.92
N LEU A 63 10.81 0.19 0.77
CA LEU A 63 11.49 -0.99 0.23
C LEU A 63 12.87 -0.67 -0.38
N LEU A 64 13.12 0.57 -0.81
CA LEU A 64 14.39 1.04 -1.34
C LEU A 64 15.37 1.48 -0.24
N GLU A 65 14.87 1.83 0.94
CA GLU A 65 15.68 2.03 2.14
C GLU A 65 16.13 0.65 2.70
N GLU A 66 17.24 0.12 2.17
CA GLU A 66 17.92 -1.05 2.75
C GLU A 66 18.12 -0.90 4.28
N PRO A 67 17.92 -1.96 5.10
CA PRO A 67 18.21 -1.91 6.52
C PRO A 67 19.72 -1.84 6.73
N ALA A 68 20.27 -0.63 6.76
CA ALA A 68 21.67 -0.34 7.03
C ALA A 68 22.08 -0.63 8.50
N ASN A 69 21.70 -1.78 9.07
CA ASN A 69 22.43 -2.40 10.17
C ASN A 69 22.08 -3.89 10.40
N LEU A 70 22.61 -4.81 9.59
CA LEU A 70 22.94 -6.16 10.09
C LEU A 70 24.07 -6.82 9.27
N GLN A 71 25.24 -6.17 9.24
CA GLN A 71 26.54 -6.84 9.08
C GLN A 71 27.56 -6.19 10.02
N PHE A 72 27.37 -6.41 11.33
CA PHE A 72 28.47 -6.48 12.29
C PHE A 72 28.57 -7.93 12.76
N GLU A 73 29.50 -8.67 12.15
CA GLU A 73 30.16 -9.92 12.56
C GLU A 73 30.82 -10.46 11.27
N GLU A 74 32.12 -10.68 11.10
CA GLU A 74 33.27 -10.75 12.00
C GLU A 74 34.51 -10.19 11.29
N VAL A 75 35.39 -9.62 12.10
CA VAL A 75 36.82 -9.51 11.82
C VAL A 75 37.35 -10.92 11.59
N GLU A 76 37.80 -11.26 10.37
CA GLU A 76 38.92 -12.19 10.14
C GLU A 76 39.33 -12.19 8.66
N LYS A 77 40.30 -11.33 8.29
CA LYS A 77 41.66 -11.75 7.93
C LYS A 77 42.62 -10.56 7.82
#